data_AF-A0AAD4BES2-F1
#
_entry.id   AF-A0AAD4BES2-F1
#
_cell.length_a   1.000
_cell.length_b   1.000
_cell.length_c   1.000
_cell.angle_alpha   90.00
_cell.angle_beta   90.00
_cell.angle_gamma   90.00
#
_symmetry.space_group_name_H-M   'P 1'
#
loop_
_entity.id
_entity.type
_entity.pdbx_description
1 polymer ?
#
loop_
_entity_poly.entity_id
_entity_poly.type
_entity_poly.pdbx_seq_one_letter_code
_entity_poly.pdbx_strand_id
1 'polypeptide(L)'
;YPFSTLADWQMANFLLTSRLSMRAISEFLSLKLTKTLPLSFWSAKELRSRAEMLPSGPTWRFRIVPTTTHPTKQPVHLYYHDSLDCIEALFNNPLF
;
A
#
# COMPACT_ATOMS: atom_id res chain seq x y z
N TYR A 1 7.78 -11.71 -0.49
CA TYR A 1 6.93 -11.39 0.68
C TYR A 1 6.01 -10.24 0.28
N PRO A 2 4.70 -10.21 0.60
CA PRO A 2 3.71 -11.31 0.58
C PRO A 2 3.41 -11.83 -0.85
N PHE A 3 4.01 -11.23 -1.88
CA PHE A 3 3.98 -11.69 -3.28
C PHE A 3 5.31 -12.37 -3.65
N SER A 4 5.27 -13.23 -4.67
CA SER A 4 6.40 -14.08 -5.10
C SER A 4 7.32 -13.41 -6.11
N THR A 5 6.77 -12.53 -6.97
CA THR A 5 7.52 -11.83 -8.02
C THR A 5 6.95 -10.43 -8.26
N LEU A 6 7.67 -9.59 -8.99
CA LEU A 6 7.14 -8.28 -9.42
C LEU A 6 5.87 -8.43 -10.28
N ALA A 7 5.83 -9.42 -11.17
CA ALA A 7 4.66 -9.66 -12.02
C ALA A 7 3.44 -10.09 -11.19
N ASP A 8 3.65 -10.93 -10.18
CA ASP A 8 2.62 -11.33 -9.20
C ASP A 8 2.10 -10.11 -8.43
N TRP A 9 2.99 -9.23 -7.97
CA TRP A 9 2.59 -7.98 -7.33
C TRP A 9 1.84 -7.04 -8.29
N GLN A 10 2.32 -6.82 -9.51
CA GLN A 10 1.65 -5.93 -10.47
C GLN A 10 0.21 -6.37 -10.73
N MET A 11 -0.04 -7.68 -10.87
CA MET A 11 -1.39 -8.21 -11.03
C MET A 11 -2.23 -8.00 -9.76
N ALA A 12 -1.69 -8.28 -8.58
CA ALA A 12 -2.35 -8.01 -7.31
C ALA A 12 -2.72 -6.53 -7.14
N ASN A 13 -1.79 -5.61 -7.40
CA ASN A 13 -2.00 -4.17 -7.28
C ASN A 13 -3.11 -3.68 -8.22
N PHE A 14 -3.08 -4.16 -9.47
CA PHE A 14 -4.12 -3.86 -10.44
C PHE A 14 -5.48 -4.33 -9.92
N LEU A 15 -5.59 -5.59 -9.47
CA LEU A 15 -6.85 -6.12 -8.96
C LEU A 15 -7.35 -5.37 -7.72
N LEU A 16 -6.47 -5.02 -6.78
CA LEU A 16 -6.80 -4.24 -5.58
C LEU A 16 -7.31 -2.83 -5.90
N THR A 17 -6.81 -2.21 -6.98
CA THR A 17 -7.15 -0.83 -7.37
C THR A 17 -8.26 -0.76 -8.45
N SER A 18 -8.59 -1.88 -9.10
CA SER A 18 -9.51 -1.97 -10.25
C SER A 18 -11.00 -1.71 -9.95
N ARG A 19 -11.38 -1.35 -8.71
CA ARG A 19 -12.78 -1.20 -8.24
C ARG A 19 -13.67 -2.43 -8.48
N LEU A 20 -13.10 -3.58 -8.86
CA LEU A 20 -13.82 -4.82 -9.03
C LEU A 20 -14.35 -5.33 -7.68
N SER A 21 -15.51 -5.96 -7.69
CA SER A 21 -16.03 -6.63 -6.50
C SER A 21 -15.19 -7.86 -6.14
N MET A 22 -15.19 -8.27 -4.87
CA MET A 22 -14.50 -9.50 -4.44
C MET A 22 -14.96 -10.75 -5.22
N ARG A 23 -16.23 -10.77 -5.63
CA ARG A 23 -16.79 -11.82 -6.47
C ARG A 23 -16.18 -11.79 -7.87
N ALA A 24 -16.16 -10.63 -8.53
CA ALA A 24 -15.60 -10.48 -9.87
C ALA A 24 -14.10 -10.82 -9.91
N ILE A 25 -13.34 -10.43 -8.88
CA ILE A 25 -11.93 -10.81 -8.75
C ILE A 25 -11.78 -12.34 -8.62
N SER A 26 -12.59 -12.99 -7.80
CA SER A 26 -12.52 -14.44 -7.63
C SER A 26 -12.95 -15.20 -8.90
N GLU A 27 -13.96 -14.69 -9.62
CA GLU A 27 -14.37 -15.21 -10.93
C GLU A 27 -13.24 -15.06 -11.98
N PHE A 28 -12.58 -13.90 -12.04
CA PHE A 28 -11.40 -13.69 -12.88
C PHE A 28 -10.26 -14.69 -12.55
N LEU A 29 -9.95 -14.89 -11.26
CA LEU A 29 -8.92 -15.84 -10.82
C LEU A 29 -9.29 -17.31 -11.06
N SER A 30 -10.58 -17.59 -11.29
CA SER A 30 -11.06 -18.94 -11.59
C SER A 30 -10.90 -19.34 -13.07
N LEU A 31 -10.62 -18.37 -13.96
CA LEU A 31 -10.45 -18.61 -15.39
C LEU A 31 -9.27 -19.57 -15.65
N LYS A 32 -9.38 -20.39 -16.71
CA LYS A 32 -8.33 -21.36 -17.06
C LYS A 32 -6.97 -20.69 -17.28
N LEU A 33 -6.96 -19.52 -17.93
CA LEU A 33 -5.74 -18.78 -18.23
C LEU A 33 -5.10 -18.18 -16.97
N THR A 34 -5.90 -17.67 -16.03
CA THR A 34 -5.35 -17.10 -14.80
C THR A 34 -4.80 -18.18 -13.87
N LYS A 35 -5.37 -19.41 -13.92
CA LYS A 35 -4.85 -20.59 -13.22
C LYS A 35 -3.48 -21.08 -13.68
N THR A 36 -3.03 -20.70 -14.87
CA THR A 36 -1.67 -21.06 -15.32
C THR A 36 -0.61 -20.05 -14.87
N LEU A 37 -1.01 -18.90 -14.34
CA LEU A 37 -0.07 -17.90 -13.86
C LEU A 37 0.51 -18.32 -12.50
N PRO A 38 1.81 -18.07 -12.23
CA PRO A 38 2.43 -18.38 -10.95
C PRO A 38 2.07 -17.31 -9.89
N LEU A 39 0.78 -17.09 -9.66
CA LEU A 39 0.28 -16.13 -8.68
C LEU A 39 0.43 -16.68 -7.26
N SER A 40 0.68 -15.77 -6.33
CA SER A 40 0.69 -16.13 -4.91
C SER A 40 -0.72 -16.25 -4.32
N PHE A 41 -1.78 -15.89 -5.03
CA PHE A 41 -3.15 -15.88 -4.51
C PHE A 41 -4.16 -16.46 -5.51
N TRP A 42 -5.20 -17.12 -5.00
CA TRP A 42 -6.22 -17.80 -5.81
C TRP A 42 -7.66 -17.35 -5.53
N SER A 43 -7.84 -16.40 -4.62
CA SER A 43 -9.14 -15.80 -4.33
C SER A 43 -8.99 -14.33 -3.94
N ALA A 44 -10.07 -13.56 -4.07
CA ALA A 44 -10.08 -12.18 -3.61
C ALA A 44 -9.82 -12.06 -2.09
N LYS A 45 -10.25 -13.05 -1.32
CA LYS A 45 -10.01 -13.11 0.14
C LYS A 45 -8.52 -13.29 0.43
N GLU A 46 -7.86 -14.21 -0.27
CA GLU A 46 -6.43 -14.44 -0.11
C GLU A 46 -5.61 -13.23 -0.57
N LEU A 47 -5.97 -12.64 -1.71
CA LEU A 47 -5.36 -11.40 -2.20
C LEU A 47 -5.44 -10.29 -1.14
N ARG A 48 -6.61 -10.11 -0.52
CA ARG A 48 -6.82 -9.08 0.50
C ARG A 48 -6.03 -9.36 1.78
N SER A 49 -6.03 -10.61 2.24
CA SER A 49 -5.20 -11.02 3.39
C SER A 49 -3.71 -10.78 3.13
N ARG A 50 -3.23 -10.99 1.90
CA ARG A 50 -1.86 -10.66 1.51
C ARG A 50 -1.60 -9.16 1.46
N ALA A 51 -2.55 -8.39 0.95
CA ALA A 51 -2.44 -6.93 0.95
C ALA A 51 -2.37 -6.36 2.38
N GLU A 52 -3.09 -6.95 3.33
CA GLU A 52 -3.06 -6.56 4.75
C GLU A 52 -1.72 -6.90 5.44
N MET A 53 -0.93 -7.83 4.89
CA MET A 53 0.45 -8.10 5.34
C MET A 53 1.48 -7.12 4.79
N LEU A 54 1.10 -6.25 3.84
CA LEU A 54 2.01 -5.20 3.38
C LEU A 54 2.26 -4.21 4.53
N PRO A 55 3.50 -3.72 4.67
CA PRO A 55 3.79 -2.72 5.68
C PRO A 55 2.91 -1.49 5.44
N SER A 56 2.30 -1.02 6.52
CA SER A 56 1.59 0.26 6.51
C SER A 56 2.56 1.37 6.10
N GLY A 57 2.09 2.27 5.23
CA GLY A 57 2.87 3.45 4.85
C GLY A 57 3.18 4.35 6.05
N PRO A 58 4.10 5.32 5.87
CA PRO A 58 4.51 6.21 6.94
C PRO A 58 3.30 6.99 7.48
N THR A 59 3.21 7.11 8.80
CA THR A 59 2.10 7.82 9.45
C THR A 59 2.29 9.33 9.37
N TRP A 60 1.19 10.08 9.26
CA TRP A 60 1.24 11.53 9.37
C TRP A 60 1.56 11.92 10.82
N ARG A 61 2.56 12.79 10.99
CA ARG A 61 2.92 13.41 12.25
C ARG A 61 2.78 14.92 12.15
N PHE A 62 2.67 15.60 13.28
CA PHE A 62 2.71 17.05 13.32
C PHE A 62 3.57 17.56 14.48
N ARG A 63 4.14 18.75 14.31
CA ARG A 63 4.77 19.51 15.40
C ARG A 63 4.37 20.96 15.34
N ILE A 64 4.27 21.60 16.51
CA ILE A 64 4.03 23.03 16.61
C ILE A 64 5.37 23.75 16.47
N VAL A 65 5.47 24.67 15.53
CA VAL A 65 6.68 25.47 15.30
C VAL A 65 6.54 26.79 16.07
N PRO A 66 7.45 27.10 17.01
CA PRO A 66 7.43 28.38 17.70
C PRO A 66 7.87 29.50 16.75
N THR A 67 6.98 30.46 16.51
CA THR A 67 7.26 31.65 15.70
C THR A 67 7.70 32.81 16.60
N THR A 68 8.92 32.73 17.14
CA THR A 68 9.47 33.75 18.05
C THR A 68 9.69 35.11 17.39
N THR A 69 9.97 35.14 16.08
CA THR A 69 10.24 36.38 15.34
C THR A 69 8.98 37.05 14.78
N HIS A 70 7.92 36.28 14.50
CA HIS A 70 6.68 36.77 13.90
C HIS A 70 5.48 36.13 14.61
N PRO A 71 4.91 36.78 15.64
CA PRO A 71 3.81 36.21 16.39
C PRO A 71 2.58 36.06 15.49
N THR A 72 2.14 34.82 15.28
CA THR A 72 0.91 34.48 14.58
C THR A 72 -0.25 34.40 15.57
N LYS A 73 -1.48 34.65 15.11
CA LYS A 73 -2.70 34.54 15.95
C LYS A 73 -2.94 33.11 16.46
N GLN A 74 -2.41 32.11 15.76
CA GLN A 74 -2.53 30.69 16.08
C GLN A 74 -1.16 30.00 15.89
N PRO A 75 -0.88 28.93 16.65
CA PRO A 75 0.34 28.15 16.48
C PRO A 75 0.44 27.57 15.06
N VAL A 76 1.65 27.56 14.49
CA VAL A 76 1.89 26.95 13.18
C VAL A 76 2.07 25.45 13.36
N HIS A 77 1.19 24.66 12.74
CA HIS A 77 1.29 23.21 12.69
C HIS A 77 2.07 22.77 11.45
N LEU A 78 3.24 22.18 11.64
CA LEU A 78 4.00 21.53 10.57
C LEU A 78 3.62 20.05 10.54
N TYR A 79 2.95 19.64 9.47
CA TYR A 79 2.67 18.24 9.17
C TYR A 79 3.81 17.62 8.37
N TYR A 80 4.25 16.43 8.75
CA TYR A 80 5.34 15.72 8.09
C TYR A 80 5.20 14.21 8.29
N HIS A 81 5.85 13.44 7.44
CA HIS A 81 6.12 12.02 7.67
C HIS A 81 7.53 11.87 8.24
N ASP A 82 7.72 10.91 9.14
CA ASP A 82 9.06 10.58 9.63
C ASP A 82 9.93 10.09 8.47
N SER A 83 11.12 10.67 8.30
CA SER A 83 11.99 10.33 7.17
C SER A 83 12.49 8.89 7.23
N LEU A 84 12.68 8.33 8.42
CA LEU A 84 13.11 6.94 8.57
C LEU A 84 11.95 6.00 8.20
N ASP A 85 10.73 6.28 8.68
CA ASP A 85 9.53 5.53 8.28
C ASP A 85 9.31 5.59 6.76
N CYS A 86 9.54 6.74 6.13
CA CYS A 86 9.46 6.89 4.68
C CYS A 86 10.51 6.05 3.94
N ILE A 87 11.75 6.04 4.42
CA ILE A 87 12.84 5.27 3.83
C ILE A 87 12.54 3.76 3.97
N GLU A 88 12.13 3.32 5.15
CA GLU A 88 11.76 1.93 5.40
C GLU A 88 10.56 1.51 4.53
N ALA A 89 9.54 2.37 4.41
CA ALA A 89 8.42 2.13 3.51
C ALA A 89 8.84 2.09 2.04
N LEU A 90 9.78 2.93 1.62
CA LEU A 90 10.31 2.95 0.26
C LEU A 90 11.02 1.63 -0.07
N PHE A 91 11.94 1.18 0.79
CA PHE A 91 12.71 -0.06 0.59
C PHE A 91 11.86 -1.32 0.70
N ASN A 92 10.76 -1.28 1.45
CA ASN A 92 9.82 -2.38 1.53
C ASN A 92 8.73 -2.35 0.44
N ASN A 93 8.72 -1.33 -0.42
CA ASN A 93 7.75 -1.24 -1.51
C ASN A 93 8.27 -1.99 -2.75
N PRO A 94 7.59 -3.05 -3.21
CA PRO A 94 8.04 -3.83 -4.36
C PRO A 94 8.00 -3.08 -5.71
N LEU A 95 7.69 -1.78 -5.74
CA LEU A 95 7.73 -0.91 -6.92
C LEU A 95 9.02 -0.07 -7.02
N PHE A 96 9.85 -0.03 -5.98
CA PHE A 96 11.13 0.66 -5.93
C PHE A 96 12.28 -0.34 -5.76
#